data_AF-A0A1Q4A5V3-F1
#
_entry.id   AF-A0A1Q4A5V3-F1
#
_cell.length_a   1.000
_cell.length_b   1.000
_cell.length_c   1.000
_cell.angle_alpha   90.00
_cell.angle_beta   90.00
_cell.angle_gamma   90.00
#
_symmetry.space_group_name_H-M   'P 1'
#
loop_
_entity.id
_entity.type
_entity.pdbx_description
1 polymer ?
#
loop_
_entity_poly.entity_id
_entity_poly.type
_entity_poly.pdbx_seq_one_letter_code
_entity_poly.pdbx_strand_id
1 'polypeptide(L)'
;MAEVSQIEFPIAAPPRAVIEHLSDPRSYVGLSPLVVEVRDIRREDAGTVHYVAVERFRFLGVLRYDNAIRVTIRTEARADGGWVGGDVDSPGGVTLRYGYTVVPDGAGRSAVTDRIEVSAPFGLRRFSIRRASEVQAARARILAERLEAPIAR
;
A
#
# COMPACT_ATOMS: atom_id res chain seq x y z
N MET A 1 5.32 0.77 21.24
CA MET A 1 3.99 0.11 21.16
C MET A 1 3.47 0.39 19.78
N ALA A 2 3.28 -0.65 18.97
CA ALA A 2 2.82 -0.49 17.60
C ALA A 2 1.29 -0.32 17.59
N GLU A 3 0.79 0.47 16.63
CA GLU A 3 -0.65 0.64 16.44
C GLU A 3 -1.09 -0.06 15.17
N VAL A 4 -2.17 -0.82 15.29
CA VAL A 4 -2.72 -1.65 14.23
C VAL A 4 -3.99 -1.01 13.70
N SER A 5 -4.12 -0.94 12.38
CA SER A 5 -5.36 -0.58 11.71
C SER A 5 -5.69 -1.61 10.64
N GLN A 6 -6.96 -1.94 10.48
CA GLN A 6 -7.44 -2.89 9.49
C GLN A 6 -8.72 -2.35 8.85
N ILE A 7 -8.80 -2.43 7.53
CA ILE A 7 -10.01 -2.13 6.77
C ILE A 7 -10.27 -3.25 5.76
N GLU A 8 -11.55 -3.45 5.43
CA GLU A 8 -11.99 -4.42 4.45
C GLU A 8 -12.82 -3.72 3.39
N PHE A 9 -12.60 -4.06 2.13
CA PHE A 9 -13.32 -3.45 1.01
C PHE A 9 -13.39 -4.41 -0.20
N PRO A 10 -14.48 -4.36 -0.97
CA PRO A 10 -14.59 -5.14 -2.20
C PRO A 10 -13.84 -4.48 -3.36
N ILE A 11 -13.41 -5.28 -4.32
CA ILE A 11 -12.80 -4.84 -5.58
C ILE A 11 -13.46 -5.60 -6.73
N ALA A 12 -13.93 -4.85 -7.73
CA ALA A 12 -14.58 -5.37 -8.93
C ALA A 12 -13.57 -5.95 -9.96
N ALA A 13 -12.59 -6.72 -9.48
CA ALA A 13 -11.57 -7.38 -10.28
C ALA A 13 -11.19 -8.74 -9.66
N PRO A 14 -10.68 -9.69 -10.46
CA PRO A 14 -10.31 -11.00 -9.94
C PRO A 14 -9.06 -10.91 -9.04
N PRO A 15 -8.90 -11.82 -8.05
CA PRO A 15 -7.79 -11.75 -7.08
C PRO A 15 -6.41 -11.63 -7.72
N ARG A 16 -6.19 -12.32 -8.84
CA ARG A 16 -4.93 -12.23 -9.62
C ARG A 16 -4.60 -10.80 -10.04
N ALA A 17 -5.58 -10.06 -10.56
CA ALA A 17 -5.35 -8.69 -11.02
C ALA A 17 -5.04 -7.74 -9.85
N VAL A 18 -5.70 -7.95 -8.71
CA VAL A 18 -5.43 -7.18 -7.48
C VAL A 18 -4.02 -7.46 -6.97
N ILE A 19 -3.64 -8.74 -6.87
CA ILE A 19 -2.30 -9.17 -6.42
C ILE A 19 -1.23 -8.62 -7.36
N GLU A 20 -1.38 -8.79 -8.68
CA GLU A 20 -0.44 -8.28 -9.67
C GLU A 20 -0.26 -6.75 -9.56
N HIS A 21 -1.35 -6.01 -9.37
CA HIS A 21 -1.29 -4.56 -9.17
C HIS A 21 -0.54 -4.19 -7.90
N LEU A 22 -0.84 -4.85 -6.77
CA LEU A 22 -0.20 -4.58 -5.47
C LEU A 22 1.26 -5.04 -5.42
N SER A 23 1.65 -6.01 -6.23
CA SER A 23 3.03 -6.52 -6.28
C SER A 23 3.98 -5.65 -7.13
N ASP A 24 3.47 -4.73 -7.96
CA ASP A 24 4.31 -3.82 -8.75
C ASP A 24 4.56 -2.50 -7.99
N PRO A 25 5.83 -2.18 -7.63
CA PRO A 25 6.18 -0.90 -7.03
C PRO A 25 5.64 0.31 -7.80
N ARG A 26 5.56 0.24 -9.13
CA ARG A 26 5.09 1.36 -9.97
C ARG A 26 3.63 1.70 -9.72
N SER A 27 2.80 0.70 -9.39
CA SER A 27 1.40 0.90 -9.06
C SER A 27 1.22 1.83 -7.86
N TYR A 28 2.19 1.89 -6.93
CA TYR A 28 2.08 2.73 -5.75
C TYR A 28 2.10 4.23 -6.03
N VAL A 29 2.63 4.67 -7.19
CA VAL A 29 2.53 6.06 -7.64
C VAL A 29 1.06 6.39 -7.89
N GLY A 30 0.53 7.33 -7.13
CA GLY A 30 -0.88 7.74 -7.19
C GLY A 30 -1.88 6.76 -6.56
N LEU A 31 -1.50 5.51 -6.25
CA LEU A 31 -2.32 4.61 -5.42
C LEU A 31 -2.21 5.02 -3.95
N SER A 32 -1.00 5.34 -3.50
CA SER A 32 -0.78 6.09 -2.28
C SER A 32 -0.72 7.58 -2.62
N PRO A 33 -1.66 8.41 -2.13
CA PRO A 33 -1.75 9.82 -2.53
C PRO A 33 -0.48 10.65 -2.33
N LEU A 34 0.37 10.24 -1.38
CA LEU A 34 1.63 10.92 -1.10
C LEU A 34 2.76 10.47 -2.03
N VAL A 35 2.71 9.26 -2.58
CA VAL A 35 3.78 8.68 -3.40
C VAL A 35 3.73 9.28 -4.80
N VAL A 36 4.75 10.06 -5.12
CA VAL A 36 4.88 10.77 -6.41
C VAL A 36 5.89 10.11 -7.35
N GLU A 37 6.78 9.28 -6.81
CA GLU A 37 7.85 8.64 -7.56
C GLU A 37 8.22 7.32 -6.88
N VAL A 38 8.61 6.33 -7.68
CA VAL A 38 9.31 5.14 -7.22
C VAL A 38 10.59 4.97 -8.01
N ARG A 39 11.67 4.59 -7.32
CA ARG A 39 13.01 4.42 -7.91
C ARG A 39 13.76 3.29 -7.23
N ASP A 40 14.94 2.97 -7.75
CA ASP A 40 15.83 1.94 -7.21
C ASP A 40 15.15 0.57 -7.04
N ILE A 41 14.26 0.21 -7.96
CA ILE A 41 13.53 -1.06 -7.92
C ILE A 41 14.50 -2.22 -8.15
N ARG A 42 14.60 -3.10 -7.16
CA ARG A 42 15.38 -4.34 -7.18
C ARG A 42 14.44 -5.50 -6.90
N ARG A 43 14.41 -6.45 -7.82
CA ARG A 43 13.64 -7.69 -7.64
C ARG A 43 14.60 -8.76 -7.16
N GLU A 44 14.22 -9.42 -6.09
CA GLU A 44 14.91 -10.59 -5.57
C GLU A 44 14.13 -11.85 -5.93
N ASP A 45 14.75 -13.00 -5.71
CA ASP A 45 14.10 -14.29 -5.89
C ASP A 45 12.93 -14.46 -4.90
N ALA A 46 12.03 -15.40 -5.19
CA ALA A 46 10.87 -15.74 -4.35
C ALA A 46 9.83 -14.61 -4.12
N GLY A 47 9.66 -13.69 -5.08
CA GLY A 47 8.56 -12.72 -5.05
C GLY A 47 8.77 -11.54 -4.10
N THR A 48 10.02 -11.26 -3.74
CA THR A 48 10.40 -10.09 -2.94
C THR A 48 10.90 -8.95 -3.84
N VAL A 49 10.46 -7.72 -3.55
CA VAL A 49 10.87 -6.51 -4.30
C VAL A 49 11.24 -5.41 -3.33
N HIS A 50 12.43 -4.83 -3.49
CA HIS A 50 12.89 -3.66 -2.75
C HIS A 50 12.85 -2.43 -3.65
N TYR A 51 12.42 -1.29 -3.11
CA TYR A 51 12.46 -0.02 -3.83
C TYR A 51 12.45 1.17 -2.88
N VAL A 52 12.67 2.35 -3.44
CA VAL A 52 12.49 3.63 -2.74
C VAL A 52 11.23 4.29 -3.29
N ALA A 53 10.30 4.63 -2.40
CA ALA A 53 9.17 5.49 -2.73
C ALA A 53 9.46 6.91 -2.24
N VAL A 54 9.10 7.92 -3.03
CA VAL A 54 9.20 9.32 -2.62
C VAL A 54 7.80 9.81 -2.27
N GLU A 55 7.59 10.10 -1.00
CA GLU A 55 6.37 10.72 -0.51
C GLU A 55 6.52 12.24 -0.48
N ARG A 56 5.56 12.96 -1.06
CA ARG A 56 5.57 14.43 -1.09
C ARG A 56 4.55 15.01 -0.13
N PHE A 57 5.05 15.59 0.95
CA PHE A 57 4.26 16.36 1.90
C PHE A 57 4.22 17.83 1.50
N ARG A 58 3.06 18.47 1.65
CA ARG A 58 2.90 19.92 1.55
C ARG A 58 2.46 20.47 2.90
N PHE A 59 3.32 21.25 3.54
CA PHE A 59 3.02 21.96 4.79
C PHE A 59 2.63 23.41 4.47
N LEU A 60 1.49 23.85 4.99
CA LEU A 60 0.96 25.22 4.83
C LEU A 60 0.85 25.70 3.37
N GLY A 61 0.71 24.78 2.42
CA GLY A 61 0.59 25.08 0.98
C GLY A 61 1.88 25.54 0.30
N VAL A 62 2.95 25.87 1.04
CA VAL A 62 4.18 26.46 0.50
C VAL A 62 5.43 25.60 0.71
N LEU A 63 5.50 24.83 1.80
CA LEU A 63 6.69 24.06 2.11
C LEU A 63 6.52 22.62 1.64
N ARG A 64 7.30 22.25 0.63
CA ARG A 64 7.38 20.89 0.10
C ARG A 64 8.47 20.11 0.83
N TYR A 65 8.12 18.92 1.32
CA TYR A 65 9.07 17.97 1.88
C TYR A 65 8.92 16.65 1.15
N ASP A 66 10.01 16.20 0.52
CA ASP A 66 10.07 14.90 -0.14
C ASP A 66 10.73 13.91 0.85
N ASN A 67 9.95 12.94 1.32
CA ASN A 67 10.38 11.88 2.23
C ASN A 67 10.67 10.63 1.40
N ALA A 68 11.94 10.22 1.34
CA ALA A 68 12.33 8.98 0.68
C ALA A 68 12.21 7.80 1.67
N ILE A 69 11.25 6.93 1.44
CA ILE A 69 11.01 5.72 2.24
C ILE A 69 11.56 4.49 1.53
N ARG A 70 12.18 3.58 2.28
CA ARG A 70 12.57 2.27 1.76
C ARG A 70 11.40 1.32 1.94
N VAL A 71 11.05 0.59 0.90
CA VAL A 71 9.92 -0.33 0.90
C VAL A 71 10.39 -1.71 0.46
N THR A 72 9.91 -2.72 1.17
CA THR A 72 9.95 -4.11 0.73
C THR A 72 8.52 -4.55 0.45
N ILE A 73 8.31 -5.23 -0.69
CA ILE A 73 7.09 -5.97 -1.02
C ILE A 73 7.46 -7.45 -1.00
N ARG A 74 6.56 -8.27 -0.48
CA ARG A 74 6.59 -9.73 -0.51
C ARG A 74 5.24 -10.21 -1.01
N THR A 75 5.26 -11.14 -1.95
CA THR A 75 4.06 -11.65 -2.59
C THR A 75 3.95 -13.15 -2.40
N GLU A 76 2.81 -13.59 -1.87
CA GLU A 76 2.41 -15.00 -1.76
C GLU A 76 1.13 -15.22 -2.56
N ALA A 77 1.27 -15.46 -3.87
CA ALA A 77 0.13 -15.76 -4.74
C ALA A 77 -0.28 -17.22 -4.62
N ARG A 78 -1.60 -17.47 -4.59
CA ARG A 78 -2.24 -18.80 -4.61
C ARG A 78 -3.23 -18.86 -5.77
N ALA A 79 -3.81 -20.05 -6.03
CA ALA A 79 -4.70 -20.25 -7.18
C ALA A 79 -5.97 -19.39 -7.13
N ASP A 80 -6.49 -19.14 -5.95
CA ASP A 80 -7.77 -18.49 -5.67
C ASP A 80 -7.64 -17.14 -4.97
N GLY A 81 -6.43 -16.71 -4.65
CA GLY A 81 -6.18 -15.51 -3.86
C GLY A 81 -4.72 -15.36 -3.51
N GLY A 82 -4.43 -14.68 -2.41
CA GLY A 82 -3.05 -14.53 -1.97
C GLY A 82 -2.86 -13.43 -0.95
N TRP A 83 -1.59 -13.18 -0.67
CA TRP A 83 -1.17 -12.13 0.23
C TRP A 83 -0.08 -11.27 -0.41
N VAL A 84 -0.19 -9.96 -0.26
CA VAL A 84 0.86 -9.00 -0.64
C VAL A 84 1.12 -8.11 0.54
N GLY A 85 2.35 -8.06 1.04
CA GLY A 85 2.67 -7.21 2.18
C GLY A 85 4.14 -6.91 2.29
N GLY A 86 4.54 -6.27 3.37
CA GLY A 86 5.92 -5.87 3.50
C GLY A 86 6.18 -4.87 4.62
N ASP A 87 7.37 -4.26 4.52
CA ASP A 87 7.87 -3.30 5.49
C ASP A 87 8.23 -2.01 4.79
N VAL A 88 8.02 -0.91 5.50
CA VAL A 88 8.40 0.43 5.11
C VAL A 88 9.28 1.01 6.21
N ASP A 89 10.48 1.45 5.83
CA ASP A 89 11.39 2.20 6.68
C ASP A 89 11.41 3.66 6.22
N SER A 90 10.90 4.54 7.07
CA SER A 90 10.91 5.98 6.84
C SER A 90 12.00 6.66 7.69
N PRO A 91 12.58 7.77 7.21
CA PRO A 91 13.37 8.68 8.04
C PRO A 91 12.67 9.04 9.36
N GLY A 92 13.46 9.30 10.40
CA GLY A 92 12.95 9.65 11.73
C GLY A 92 12.55 8.46 12.60
N GLY A 93 12.95 7.24 12.24
CA GLY A 93 12.69 6.03 13.04
C GLY A 93 11.24 5.54 12.97
N VAL A 94 10.52 5.92 11.91
CA VAL A 94 9.14 5.46 11.67
C VAL A 94 9.19 4.22 10.79
N THR A 95 8.59 3.13 11.25
CA THR A 95 8.45 1.89 10.49
C THR A 95 6.98 1.52 10.36
N LEU A 96 6.63 0.89 9.24
CA LEU A 96 5.28 0.41 8.97
C LEU A 96 5.35 -0.99 8.38
N ARG A 97 4.57 -1.92 8.94
CA ARG A 97 4.28 -3.20 8.31
C ARG A 97 2.91 -3.14 7.68
N TYR A 98 2.75 -3.71 6.49
CA TYR A 98 1.45 -3.78 5.83
C TYR A 98 1.21 -5.17 5.24
N GLY A 99 -0.05 -5.49 5.04
CA GLY A 99 -0.47 -6.74 4.42
C GLY A 99 -1.85 -6.60 3.81
N TYR A 100 -1.97 -7.07 2.56
CA TYR A 100 -3.18 -7.24 1.80
C TYR A 100 -3.49 -8.72 1.73
N THR A 101 -4.59 -9.14 2.36
CA THR A 101 -5.16 -10.45 2.09
C THR A 101 -6.21 -10.28 1.01
N VAL A 102 -6.07 -11.02 -0.09
CA VAL A 102 -6.98 -10.95 -1.24
C VAL A 102 -7.61 -12.32 -1.42
N VAL A 103 -8.94 -12.37 -1.34
CA VAL A 103 -9.73 -13.60 -1.51
C VAL A 103 -10.86 -13.35 -2.52
N PRO A 104 -11.39 -14.40 -3.18
CA PRO A 104 -12.48 -14.22 -4.12
C PRO A 104 -13.79 -13.93 -3.37
N ASP A 105 -14.59 -12.98 -3.85
CA ASP A 105 -15.95 -12.71 -3.30
C ASP A 105 -17.08 -13.33 -4.13
N GLY A 106 -16.75 -13.86 -5.31
CA GLY A 106 -17.70 -14.39 -6.29
C GLY A 106 -17.69 -13.59 -7.60
N ALA A 107 -18.26 -14.15 -8.67
CA ALA A 107 -18.42 -13.47 -9.98
C ALA A 107 -17.16 -12.76 -10.53
N GLY A 108 -15.96 -13.30 -10.25
CA GLY A 108 -14.69 -12.72 -10.68
C GLY A 108 -14.24 -11.46 -9.92
N ARG A 109 -14.75 -11.23 -8.72
CA ARG A 109 -14.42 -10.10 -7.84
C ARG A 109 -13.61 -10.55 -6.62
N SER A 110 -13.10 -9.59 -5.85
CA SER A 110 -12.24 -9.84 -4.70
C SER A 110 -12.72 -9.10 -3.45
N ALA A 111 -12.64 -9.77 -2.30
CA ALA A 111 -12.62 -9.10 -1.00
C ALA A 111 -11.17 -8.88 -0.57
N VAL A 112 -10.85 -7.64 -0.19
CA VAL A 112 -9.50 -7.25 0.22
C VAL A 112 -9.52 -6.81 1.67
N THR A 113 -8.62 -7.39 2.48
CA THR A 113 -8.31 -6.92 3.84
C THR A 113 -6.96 -6.21 3.81
N ASP A 114 -6.95 -4.90 4.07
CA ASP A 114 -5.73 -4.11 4.26
C ASP A 114 -5.47 -3.99 5.76
N ARG A 115 -4.30 -4.46 6.20
CA ARG A 115 -3.83 -4.34 7.58
C ARG A 115 -2.51 -3.59 7.60
N ILE A 116 -2.41 -2.60 8.48
CA ILE A 116 -1.18 -1.86 8.76
C ILE A 116 -0.82 -1.93 10.24
N GLU A 117 0.47 -1.90 10.53
CA GLU A 117 1.04 -1.77 11.86
C GLU A 117 2.12 -0.69 11.84
N VAL A 118 1.94 0.38 12.61
CA VAL A 118 2.85 1.54 12.63
C VAL A 118 3.63 1.58 13.94
N SER A 119 4.94 1.78 13.83
CA SER A 119 5.84 2.08 14.95
C SER A 119 6.54 3.41 14.69
N ALA A 120 6.59 4.27 15.71
CA ALA A 120 7.22 5.58 15.62
C ALA A 120 7.71 6.03 17.01
N PRO A 121 8.71 6.94 17.08
CA PRO A 121 9.07 7.59 18.33
C PRO A 121 7.89 8.38 18.91
N PHE A 122 7.86 8.52 20.24
CA PHE A 122 6.73 9.10 20.98
C PHE A 122 6.23 10.44 20.40
N GLY A 123 7.13 11.36 20.04
CA GLY A 123 6.77 12.67 19.50
C GLY A 123 6.14 12.65 18.11
N LEU A 124 6.36 11.58 17.33
CA LEU A 124 5.82 11.43 15.97
C LEU A 124 4.61 10.50 15.89
N ARG A 125 4.39 9.68 16.93
CA ARG A 125 3.39 8.61 16.95
C ARG A 125 2.02 9.05 16.43
N ARG A 126 1.37 10.03 17.09
CA ARG A 126 0.02 10.50 16.73
C ARG A 126 -0.06 10.99 15.28
N PHE A 127 0.99 11.68 14.82
CA PHE A 127 1.07 12.16 13.45
C PHE A 127 1.18 10.98 12.47
N SER A 128 2.12 10.06 12.70
CA SER A 128 2.35 8.90 11.83
C SER A 128 1.10 8.02 11.71
N ILE A 129 0.39 7.77 12.81
CA ILE A 129 -0.84 6.97 12.81
C ILE A 129 -1.91 7.64 11.98
N ARG A 130 -2.20 8.93 12.25
CA ARG A 130 -3.22 9.67 11.51
C ARG A 130 -2.92 9.64 10.01
N ARG A 131 -1.67 9.85 9.62
CA ARG A 131 -1.25 9.80 8.22
C ARG A 131 -1.41 8.41 7.62
N ALA A 132 -0.99 7.38 8.34
CA ALA A 132 -1.12 6.00 7.87
C ALA A 132 -2.59 5.62 7.64
N SER A 133 -3.49 5.98 8.56
CA SER A 133 -4.94 5.76 8.40
C SER A 133 -5.55 6.57 7.24
N GLU A 134 -5.16 7.84 7.07
CA GLU A 134 -5.60 8.67 5.93
C GLU A 134 -5.16 8.06 4.59
N VAL A 135 -3.90 7.59 4.51
CA VAL A 135 -3.36 6.92 3.31
C VAL A 135 -4.07 5.59 3.07
N GLN A 136 -4.31 4.79 4.11
CA GLN A 136 -4.98 3.49 4.00
C GLN A 136 -6.39 3.63 3.41
N ALA A 137 -7.20 4.54 3.95
CA ALA A 137 -8.55 4.79 3.46
C ALA A 137 -8.55 5.31 2.00
N ALA A 138 -7.64 6.22 1.67
CA ALA A 138 -7.53 6.73 0.31
C ALA A 138 -7.07 5.65 -0.67
N ARG A 139 -6.14 4.79 -0.26
CA ARG A 139 -5.59 3.69 -1.07
C ARG A 139 -6.67 2.68 -1.43
N ALA A 140 -7.53 2.29 -0.49
CA ALA A 140 -8.66 1.40 -0.74
C ALA A 140 -9.58 1.94 -1.84
N ARG A 141 -9.96 3.22 -1.74
CA ARG A 141 -10.79 3.90 -2.75
C ARG A 141 -10.12 3.94 -4.12
N ILE A 142 -8.85 4.35 -4.17
CA ILE A 142 -8.11 4.47 -5.44
C ILE A 142 -7.87 3.10 -6.07
N LEU A 143 -7.62 2.06 -5.28
CA LEU A 143 -7.48 0.70 -5.78
C LEU A 143 -8.78 0.22 -6.43
N ALA A 144 -9.92 0.48 -5.81
CA ALA A 144 -11.24 0.20 -6.38
C ALA A 144 -11.43 0.94 -7.70
N GLU A 145 -11.21 2.26 -7.73
CA GLU A 145 -11.33 3.09 -8.93
C GLU A 145 -10.42 2.63 -10.08
N ARG A 146 -9.20 2.16 -9.79
CA ARG A 146 -8.24 1.71 -10.82
C ARG A 146 -8.56 0.35 -11.41
N LEU A 147 -9.12 -0.54 -10.60
CA LEU A 147 -9.39 -1.92 -10.96
C LEU A 147 -10.85 -2.18 -11.29
N GLU A 148 -11.72 -1.18 -11.16
CA GLU A 148 -13.05 -1.20 -11.76
C GLU A 148 -12.91 -1.41 -13.26
N ALA A 149 -13.33 -2.59 -13.72
CA ALA A 149 -13.51 -2.83 -15.14
C ALA A 149 -14.56 -1.86 -15.68
N PRO A 150 -14.39 -1.29 -16.89
CA PRO A 150 -15.50 -0.65 -17.57
C PRO A 150 -16.64 -1.65 -17.63
N ILE A 151 -17.83 -1.27 -17.17
CA ILE A 151 -19.03 -2.07 -17.41
C ILE A 151 -19.17 -2.13 -18.93
N ALA A 152 -18.83 -3.28 -19.52
CA ALA A 152 -19.16 -3.56 -20.90
C ALA A 152 -20.69 -3.48 -21.00
N ARG A 153 -21.17 -2.41 -21.62
CA ARG A 153 -22.56 -2.28 -22.05
C ARG A 153 -22.74 -3.03 -23.36
#